data_AF-A0A377M2A3-F1
#
_entry.id   AF-A0A377M2A3-F1
#
_cell.length_a   1.000
_cell.length_b   1.000
_cell.length_c   1.000
_cell.angle_alpha   90.00
_cell.angle_beta   90.00
_cell.angle_gamma   90.00
#
_symmetry.space_group_name_H-M   'P 1'
#
loop_
_entity.id
_entity.type
_entity.pdbx_description
1 polymer ?
#
loop_
_entity_poly.entity_id
_entity_poly.type
_entity_poly.pdbx_seq_one_letter_code
_entity_poly.pdbx_strand_id
1 'polypeptide(L)'
;MFSDVVDYEEHRSGRRLDGLVFSTALFAIKFGLALGGAVVGWVLGMVDYAPGQATQTPHVLTTINALFTLIPCVLFLCMVALLAIYKLNSRLVDSIARELASKRDVRPEAGQLSPAAPSALQE
;
A
#
# COMPACT_ATOMS: atom_id res chain seq x y z
N MET A 1 6.89 -8.03 -0.43
CA MET A 1 7.09 -6.66 -0.94
C MET A 1 7.16 -5.61 0.16
N PHE A 2 6.13 -5.34 0.97
CA PHE A 2 6.26 -4.33 2.05
C PHE A 2 7.29 -4.75 3.12
N SER A 3 7.32 -6.04 3.50
CA SER A 3 8.37 -6.58 4.36
C SER A 3 9.75 -6.44 3.71
N ASP A 4 9.88 -6.73 2.43
CA ASP A 4 11.13 -6.63 1.67
C ASP A 4 11.68 -5.19 1.66
N VAL A 5 10.80 -4.19 1.63
CA VAL A 5 11.17 -2.77 1.77
C VAL A 5 11.62 -2.46 3.19
N VAL A 6 10.96 -3.02 4.21
CA VAL A 6 11.39 -2.86 5.61
C VAL A 6 12.76 -3.52 5.83
N ASP A 7 12.98 -4.72 5.30
CA ASP A 7 14.27 -5.43 5.38
C ASP A 7 15.37 -4.66 4.64
N TYR A 8 15.05 -4.07 3.48
CA TYR A 8 15.97 -3.19 2.75
C TYR A 8 16.35 -1.94 3.55
N GLU A 9 15.37 -1.29 4.18
CA GLU A 9 15.61 -0.10 5.02
C GLU A 9 16.33 -0.46 6.33
N GLU A 10 16.04 -1.62 6.94
CA GLU A 10 16.80 -2.16 8.08
C GLU A 10 18.26 -2.39 7.69
N HIS A 11 18.51 -2.94 6.49
CA HIS A 11 19.86 -3.17 5.99
C HIS A 11 20.63 -1.86 5.73
N ARG A 12 19.96 -0.81 5.21
CA ARG A 12 20.58 0.47 4.87
C ARG A 12 20.76 1.40 6.08
N SER A 13 19.76 1.48 6.95
CA SER A 13 19.65 2.46 8.04
C SER A 13 19.89 1.84 9.44
N GLY A 14 19.88 0.50 9.54
CA GLY A 14 20.01 -0.23 10.81
C GLY A 14 18.78 -0.15 11.72
N ARG A 15 17.69 0.49 11.26
CA ARG A 15 16.45 0.69 12.02
C ARG A 15 15.30 0.00 11.32
N ARG A 16 14.50 -0.74 12.09
CA ARG A 16 13.24 -1.33 11.61
C ARG A 16 12.13 -0.29 11.63
N LEU A 17 11.50 -0.08 10.47
CA LEU A 17 10.45 0.93 10.25
C LEU A 17 9.12 0.27 9.85
N ASP A 18 8.80 -0.89 10.45
CA ASP A 18 7.60 -1.67 10.11
C ASP A 18 6.33 -0.81 10.16
N GLY A 19 6.11 -0.10 11.28
CA GLY A 19 4.92 0.71 11.48
C GLY A 19 4.74 1.84 10.46
N LEU A 20 5.84 2.50 10.06
CA LEU A 20 5.79 3.59 9.09
C LEU A 20 5.46 3.07 7.69
N VAL A 21 6.15 2.02 7.24
CA VAL A 21 5.94 1.45 5.90
C VAL A 21 4.51 0.93 5.74
N PHE A 22 4.02 0.16 6.71
CA PHE A 22 2.65 -0.36 6.67
C PHE A 22 1.60 0.75 6.79
N SER A 23 1.81 1.73 7.67
CA SER A 23 0.84 2.83 7.84
C SER A 23 0.73 3.70 6.60
N THR A 24 1.85 4.04 5.95
CA THR A 24 1.86 4.80 4.70
C THR A 24 1.19 4.02 3.58
N ALA A 25 1.44 2.70 3.48
CA ALA A 25 0.79 1.85 2.48
C ALA A 25 -0.73 1.82 2.66
N LEU A 26 -1.22 1.60 3.89
CA LEU A 26 -2.65 1.57 4.19
C LEU A 26 -3.31 2.94 3.99
N PHE A 27 -2.61 4.01 4.36
CA PHE A 27 -3.06 5.37 4.11
C PHE A 27 -3.24 5.62 2.61
N ALA A 28 -2.25 5.25 1.78
CA ALA A 28 -2.32 5.42 0.33
C ALA A 28 -3.50 4.65 -0.29
N ILE A 29 -3.79 3.44 0.19
CA ILE A 29 -4.96 2.65 -0.26
C ILE A 29 -6.27 3.38 0.07
N LYS A 30 -6.44 3.81 1.32
CA LYS A 30 -7.65 4.51 1.75
C LYS A 30 -7.83 5.85 1.02
N PHE A 31 -6.74 6.59 0.87
CA PHE A 31 -6.73 7.84 0.13
C PHE A 31 -7.10 7.63 -1.35
N GLY A 32 -6.52 6.62 -1.99
CA GLY A 32 -6.83 6.27 -3.38
C GLY A 32 -8.29 5.87 -3.56
N LEU A 33 -8.87 5.12 -2.62
CA LEU A 33 -10.28 4.75 -2.64
C LEU A 33 -11.19 5.98 -2.47
N ALA A 34 -10.86 6.87 -1.54
CA ALA A 34 -11.62 8.10 -1.31
C ALA A 34 -11.57 9.02 -2.55
N LEU A 35 -10.37 9.22 -3.11
CA LEU A 35 -10.18 10.02 -4.31
C LEU A 35 -10.88 9.41 -5.52
N GLY A 36 -10.77 8.09 -5.72
CA GLY A 36 -11.44 7.39 -6.81
C GLY A 36 -12.96 7.48 -6.72
N GLY A 37 -13.53 7.27 -5.54
CA GLY A 37 -14.96 7.43 -5.30
C GLY A 37 -15.44 8.87 -5.54
N ALA A 38 -14.67 9.87 -5.09
CA ALA A 38 -14.98 11.28 -5.33
C ALA A 38 -14.98 11.63 -6.82
N VAL A 39 -13.96 11.19 -7.57
CA VAL A 39 -13.86 11.42 -9.03
C VAL A 39 -15.05 10.80 -9.75
N VAL A 40 -15.42 9.56 -9.43
CA VAL A 40 -16.60 8.90 -10.02
C VAL A 40 -17.87 9.69 -9.71
N GLY A 41 -18.05 10.13 -8.47
CA GLY A 41 -19.20 10.94 -8.06
C GLY A 41 -19.29 12.27 -8.81
N TRP A 42 -18.19 12.99 -8.96
CA TRP A 42 -18.16 14.26 -9.70
C TRP A 42 -18.45 14.07 -11.19
N VAL A 43 -17.86 13.04 -11.82
CA VAL A 43 -18.12 12.77 -13.24
C VAL A 43 -19.58 12.41 -13.48
N LEU A 44 -20.18 11.59 -12.62
CA LEU A 44 -21.61 11.25 -12.73
C LEU A 44 -22.51 12.48 -12.52
N GLY A 45 -22.17 13.36 -11.58
CA GLY A 45 -22.88 14.62 -11.37
C GLY A 45 -22.81 15.58 -12.55
N MET A 46 -21.72 15.53 -13.35
CA MET A 46 -21.57 16.38 -14.54
C MET A 46 -22.34 15.88 -15.76
N VAL A 47 -22.66 14.59 -15.84
CA VAL A 47 -23.35 14.00 -17.01
C VAL A 47 -24.85 13.83 -16.81
N ASP A 48 -25.46 14.59 -15.90
CA ASP A 48 -26.90 14.54 -15.57
C ASP A 48 -27.39 13.12 -15.24
N TYR A 49 -26.57 12.33 -14.54
CA TYR A 49 -26.94 10.97 -14.12
C TYR A 49 -28.14 11.01 -13.17
N ALA A 50 -29.26 10.40 -13.58
CA ALA A 50 -30.50 10.35 -12.81
C ALA A 50 -30.72 8.94 -12.20
N PRO A 51 -30.39 8.71 -10.92
CA PRO A 51 -30.54 7.39 -10.31
C PRO A 51 -32.00 6.92 -10.31
N GLY A 52 -32.23 5.67 -10.70
CA GLY A 52 -33.56 5.03 -10.66
C GLY A 52 -34.46 5.25 -11.89
N GLN A 53 -34.03 6.00 -12.91
CA GLN A 53 -34.76 6.02 -14.19
C GLN A 53 -34.63 4.68 -14.92
N ALA A 54 -35.75 4.22 -15.52
CA ALA A 54 -35.81 2.98 -16.29
C ALA A 54 -34.89 3.00 -17.53
N THR A 55 -34.62 4.18 -18.09
CA THR A 55 -33.74 4.38 -19.25
C THR A 55 -32.84 5.58 -19.03
N GLN A 56 -31.52 5.39 -19.17
CA GLN A 56 -30.52 6.46 -19.13
C GLN A 56 -30.16 6.90 -20.56
N THR A 57 -29.77 8.16 -20.74
CA THR A 57 -29.28 8.67 -22.02
C THR A 57 -28.05 7.87 -22.48
N PRO A 58 -27.89 7.56 -23.79
CA PRO A 58 -26.74 6.80 -24.29
C PRO A 58 -25.39 7.37 -23.85
N HIS A 59 -25.25 8.70 -23.80
CA HIS A 59 -24.04 9.38 -23.34
C HIS A 59 -23.65 9.04 -21.89
N VAL A 60 -24.64 8.91 -20.99
CA VAL A 60 -24.41 8.56 -19.58
C VAL A 60 -23.91 7.12 -19.46
N LEU A 61 -24.49 6.21 -20.23
CA LEU A 61 -24.04 4.81 -20.29
C LEU A 61 -22.60 4.67 -20.82
N THR A 62 -22.26 5.43 -21.88
CA THR A 62 -20.88 5.46 -22.39
C THR A 62 -19.90 6.00 -21.34
N THR A 63 -20.30 7.04 -20.60
CA THR A 63 -19.48 7.60 -19.52
C THR A 63 -19.25 6.60 -18.39
N ILE A 64 -20.29 5.90 -17.95
CA ILE A 64 -20.18 4.85 -16.94
C ILE A 64 -19.24 3.75 -17.43
N ASN A 65 -19.42 3.25 -18.65
CA ASN A 65 -18.53 2.24 -19.22
C ASN A 65 -17.07 2.73 -19.27
N ALA A 66 -16.83 3.99 -19.64
CA ALA A 66 -15.49 4.58 -19.66
C ALA A 66 -14.86 4.67 -18.25
N LEU A 67 -15.65 5.04 -17.23
CA LEU A 67 -15.21 5.09 -15.83
C LEU A 67 -14.73 3.72 -15.31
N PHE A 68 -15.35 2.63 -15.74
CA PHE A 68 -14.98 1.27 -15.32
C PHE A 68 -13.96 0.56 -16.21
N THR A 69 -13.67 1.09 -17.41
CA THR A 69 -12.76 0.44 -18.37
C THR A 69 -11.53 1.29 -18.67
N LEU A 70 -11.72 2.47 -19.28
CA LEU A 70 -10.64 3.35 -19.71
C LEU A 70 -9.84 3.91 -18.54
N ILE A 71 -10.52 4.38 -17.49
CA ILE A 71 -9.82 5.00 -16.34
C ILE A 71 -8.93 3.98 -15.61
N PRO A 72 -9.43 2.79 -15.21
CA PRO A 72 -8.59 1.76 -14.62
C PRO A 72 -7.46 1.33 -15.57
N CYS A 73 -7.73 1.22 -16.88
CA CYS A 73 -6.73 0.88 -17.88
C CYS A 73 -5.55 1.86 -17.88
N VAL A 74 -5.81 3.17 -17.90
CA VAL A 74 -4.77 4.20 -17.85
C VAL A 74 -3.99 4.14 -16.53
N LEU A 75 -4.68 3.95 -15.39
CA LEU A 75 -4.01 3.81 -14.08
C LEU A 75 -3.10 2.58 -14.03
N PHE A 76 -3.52 1.45 -14.63
CA PHE A 76 -2.68 0.26 -14.75
C PHE A 76 -1.46 0.50 -15.65
N LEU A 77 -1.62 1.20 -16.78
CA LEU A 77 -0.49 1.56 -17.63
C LEU A 77 0.51 2.46 -16.89
N CYS A 78 0.03 3.43 -16.12
CA CYS A 78 0.88 4.25 -15.24
C CYS A 78 1.60 3.38 -14.19
N MET A 79 0.91 2.41 -13.58
CA MET A 79 1.51 1.49 -12.63
C MET A 79 2.62 0.64 -13.28
N VAL A 80 2.42 0.13 -14.49
CA VAL A 80 3.44 -0.61 -15.24
C VAL A 80 4.65 0.27 -15.54
N ALA A 81 4.45 1.52 -15.94
CA ALA A 81 5.54 2.46 -16.17
C ALA A 81 6.36 2.74 -14.90
N LEU A 82 5.69 2.88 -13.74
CA LEU A 82 6.37 3.03 -12.45
C LEU A 82 7.15 1.78 -12.05
N LEU A 83 6.58 0.59 -12.30
CA LEU A 83 7.26 -0.68 -12.04
C LEU A 83 8.49 -0.87 -12.94
N ALA A 84 8.48 -0.35 -14.17
CA ALA A 84 9.65 -0.42 -15.05
C ALA A 84 10.88 0.35 -14.51
N ILE A 85 10.66 1.36 -13.66
CA ILE A 85 11.71 2.17 -13.02
C ILE A 85 12.09 1.58 -11.64
N TYR A 86 11.34 0.58 -11.16
CA TYR A 86 11.51 0.02 -9.82
C TYR A 86 12.81 -0.78 -9.70
N LYS A 87 13.68 -0.36 -8.76
CA LYS A 87 15.04 -0.90 -8.59
C LYS A 87 15.15 -2.14 -7.70
N LEU A 88 14.08 -2.53 -7.00
CA LEU A 88 14.12 -3.66 -6.08
C LEU A 88 13.94 -4.96 -6.88
N ASN A 89 15.08 -5.54 -7.29
CA ASN A 89 15.12 -6.81 -8.00
C ASN A 89 15.10 -7.98 -7.01
N SER A 90 14.46 -9.09 -7.35
CA SER A 90 14.30 -10.27 -6.47
C SER A 90 15.64 -10.79 -5.93
N ARG A 91 16.70 -10.74 -6.75
CA ARG A 91 18.05 -11.15 -6.31
C ARG A 91 18.60 -10.30 -5.15
N LEU A 92 18.31 -9.00 -5.16
CA LEU A 92 18.75 -8.07 -4.11
C LEU A 92 18.00 -8.34 -2.81
N VAL A 93 16.68 -8.55 -2.91
CA VAL A 93 15.83 -8.91 -1.77
C VAL A 93 16.32 -10.22 -1.12
N ASP A 94 16.61 -11.24 -1.92
CA ASP A 94 17.10 -12.53 -1.42
C ASP A 94 18.50 -12.44 -0.78
N SER A 95 19.38 -11.57 -1.29
CA SER A 95 20.69 -11.34 -0.66
C SER A 95 20.56 -10.65 0.70
N ILE A 96 19.70 -9.63 0.78
CA ILE A 96 19.47 -8.87 2.02
C ILE A 96 18.83 -9.76 3.09
N ALA A 97 17.82 -10.54 2.71
CA ALA A 97 17.16 -11.48 3.63
C ALA A 97 18.15 -12.51 4.21
N ARG A 98 19.06 -13.05 3.38
CA ARG A 98 20.10 -13.99 3.84
C ARG A 98 21.11 -13.32 4.78
N GLU A 99 21.54 -12.10 4.47
CA GLU A 99 22.48 -11.37 5.31
C GLU A 99 21.85 -11.03 6.68
N LEU A 100 20.60 -10.56 6.70
CA LEU A 100 19.86 -10.29 7.93
C LEU A 100 19.63 -11.56 8.76
N ALA A 101 19.29 -12.69 8.13
CA ALA A 101 19.15 -13.98 8.81
C ALA A 101 20.47 -14.38 9.50
N SER A 102 21.60 -14.27 8.79
CA SER A 102 22.92 -14.60 9.36
C SER A 102 23.30 -13.68 10.54
N LYS A 103 22.95 -12.39 10.50
CA LYS A 103 23.18 -11.45 11.61
C LYS A 103 22.32 -11.77 12.84
N ARG A 104 21.12 -12.32 12.63
CA ARG A 104 20.18 -12.72 13.71
C ARG A 104 20.63 -14.02 14.39
N ASP A 105 21.12 -15.01 13.64
CA ASP A 105 21.67 -16.25 14.21
C ASP A 105 22.93 -16.02 15.05
N VAL A 106 23.76 -15.03 14.69
CA VAL A 106 24.97 -14.67 15.45
C VAL A 106 24.67 -13.84 16.70
N ARG A 107 23.48 -13.20 16.78
CA ARG A 107 23.03 -12.47 17.97
C ARG A 107 21.87 -13.20 18.63
N PRO A 108 22.12 -14.28 19.40
CA PRO A 108 21.07 -14.90 20.19
C PRO A 108 20.63 -13.89 21.27
N GLU A 109 19.38 -13.43 21.19
CA GLU A 109 18.57 -13.08 22.36
C GLU A 109 19.17 -12.06 23.36
N ALA A 110 19.97 -11.08 22.93
CA ALA A 110 20.51 -10.04 23.84
C ALA A 110 19.48 -8.95 24.21
N GLY A 111 18.20 -9.33 24.34
CA GLY A 111 17.12 -8.38 24.56
C GLY A 111 15.73 -8.99 24.59
N GLN A 112 15.56 -10.17 25.22
CA GLN A 112 14.28 -10.44 25.87
C GLN A 112 14.10 -9.33 26.91
N LEU A 113 13.28 -8.33 26.59
CA LEU A 113 12.80 -7.36 27.57
C LEU A 113 12.19 -8.19 28.70
N SER A 114 12.85 -8.11 29.86
CA SER A 114 12.39 -8.65 31.13
C SER A 114 10.87 -8.47 31.23
N PRO A 115 10.09 -9.53 31.54
CA PRO A 115 8.68 -9.36 31.82
C PRO A 115 8.57 -8.26 32.87
N ALA A 116 7.76 -7.24 32.57
CA ALA A 116 7.50 -6.12 33.44
C ALA A 116 7.30 -6.65 34.86
N ALA A 117 8.10 -6.13 35.79
CA ALA A 117 8.04 -6.46 37.21
C ALA A 117 6.58 -6.48 37.69
N PRO A 118 6.17 -7.46 38.52
CA PRO A 118 4.81 -7.50 39.04
C PRO A 118 4.53 -6.19 39.76
N SER A 119 3.40 -5.58 39.39
CA SER A 119 2.88 -4.32 39.91
C SER A 119 2.91 -4.30 41.44
N ALA A 120 3.96 -3.68 41.99
CA ALA A 120 4.01 -3.21 43.36
C ALA A 120 3.10 -1.98 43.48
N LEU A 121 1.79 -2.22 43.55
CA LEU A 121 0.80 -1.35 44.16
C LEU A 121 -0.25 -2.26 44.82
N GLN A 122 0.17 -2.89 45.91
CA GLN A 122 -0.68 -2.90 47.10
C GLN A 122 -0.71 -1.46 47.60
N GLU A 123 -1.88 -0.84 47.54
CA GLU A 123 -2.55 0.02 48.54
C GLU A 123 -3.67 0.83 47.85
#